data_AF-A0AAE3EEY8-F1
#
_entry.id   AF-A0AAE3EEY8-F1
#
_cell.length_a   1.000
_cell.length_b   1.000
_cell.length_c   1.000
_cell.angle_alpha   90.00
_cell.angle_beta   90.00
_cell.angle_gamma   90.00
#
_symmetry.space_group_name_H-M   'P 1'
#
loop_
_entity.id
_entity.type
_entity.pdbx_description
1 polymer ?
#
loop_
_entity_poly.entity_id
_entity_poly.type
_entity_poly.pdbx_seq_one_letter_code
_entity_poly.pdbx_strand_id
1 'polypeptide(L)' 'MTLYEFFITYPDGEEAEIQHSLQIGDLIDINGYPLKLPLKTNKMIAYHIAGKRTQEERGVITTRYMLEQLNAFELLEYV' A
#
# COMPACT_ATOMS: atom_id res chain seq x y z
N MET A 1 -21.14 11.13 -11.91
CA MET A 1 -19.81 10.61 -12.25
C MET A 1 -19.10 10.47 -10.92
N THR A 2 -18.89 9.24 -10.46
CA THR A 2 -18.32 8.98 -9.14
C THR A 2 -16.80 9.13 -9.24
N LEU A 3 -16.22 9.98 -8.40
CA LEU A 3 -14.77 10.18 -8.37
C LEU A 3 -14.15 9.14 -7.42
N TYR A 4 -12.99 8.61 -7.76
CA TYR A 4 -12.25 7.68 -6.91
C TYR A 4 -10.94 8.30 -6.50
N GLU A 5 -10.66 8.28 -5.20
CA GLU A 5 -9.41 8.74 -4.63
C GLU A 5 -8.80 7.61 -3.81
N PHE A 6 -7.48 7.46 -3.88
CA PHE A 6 -6.77 6.39 -3.20
C PHE A 6 -5.62 7.00 -2.40
N PHE A 7 -5.53 6.63 -1.14
CA PHE A 7 -4.50 7.11 -0.24
C PHE A 7 -3.84 5.93 0.47
N ILE A 8 -2.54 6.02 0.69
CA ILE A 8 -1.76 5.10 1.52
C ILE A 8 -1.30 5.83 2.76
N THR A 9 -1.39 5.19 3.92
CA THR A 9 -0.95 5.73 5.21
C THR A 9 0.25 4.92 5.68
N TYR A 10 1.42 5.57 5.73
CA TYR A 10 2.66 4.99 6.22
C TYR A 10 2.61 4.75 7.74
N PRO A 11 3.46 3.86 8.28
CA PRO A 11 3.51 3.60 9.72
C PRO A 11 3.88 4.83 10.58
N ASP A 12 4.50 5.86 10.00
CA ASP A 12 4.78 7.14 10.68
C ASP A 12 3.52 8.03 10.79
N GLY A 13 2.43 7.67 10.12
CA GLY A 13 1.19 8.43 10.04
C GLY A 13 1.12 9.39 8.84
N GLU A 14 2.18 9.49 8.04
CA GLU A 14 2.16 10.23 6.78
C GLU A 14 1.19 9.58 5.78
N GLU A 15 0.46 10.41 5.03
CA GLU A 15 -0.46 9.97 3.98
C GLU A 15 0.04 10.42 2.61
N ALA A 16 -0.04 9.53 1.61
CA ALA A 16 0.24 9.84 0.22
C ALA A 16 -0.90 9.42 -0.69
N GLU A 17 -1.21 10.23 -1.70
CA GLU A 17 -2.18 9.89 -2.73
C GLU A 17 -1.54 8.97 -3.78
N ILE A 18 -2.30 7.97 -4.22
CA ILE A 18 -1.93 7.08 -5.33
C ILE A 18 -3.01 7.09 -6.41
N GLN A 19 -2.60 6.82 -7.65
CA GLN A 19 -3.52 6.85 -8.80
C GLN A 19 -4.13 5.49 -9.14
N HIS A 20 -3.90 4.48 -8.31
CA HIS A 20 -4.33 3.11 -8.56
C HIS A 20 -4.89 2.48 -7.29
N SER A 21 -5.71 1.45 -7.44
CA SER A 21 -6.22 0.69 -6.31
C SER A 21 -5.23 -0.43 -5.95
N LEU A 22 -5.14 -0.69 -4.65
CA LEU A 22 -4.38 -1.79 -4.06
C LEU A 22 -5.33 -2.76 -3.34
N GLN A 23 -4.82 -3.94 -2.99
CA GLN A 23 -5.52 -4.97 -2.23
C GLN A 23 -4.79 -5.28 -0.93
N ILE A 24 -5.52 -5.79 0.06
CA ILE A 24 -4.93 -6.25 1.32
C ILE A 24 -3.97 -7.40 1.00
N GLY A 25 -2.77 -7.34 1.57
CA GLY A 25 -1.69 -8.28 1.30
C GLY A 25 -0.81 -7.96 0.09
N ASP A 26 -1.13 -6.95 -0.73
CA ASP A 26 -0.19 -6.48 -1.76
C ASP A 26 1.08 -5.94 -1.10
N LEU A 27 2.23 -6.25 -1.70
CA LEU A 27 3.51 -5.62 -1.36
C LEU A 27 3.77 -4.42 -2.28
N ILE A 28 4.13 -3.29 -1.70
CA ILE A 28 4.46 -2.07 -2.40
C ILE A 28 5.82 -1.51 -1.97
N ASP A 29 6.43 -0.71 -2.83
CA ASP A 29 7.62 0.08 -2.50
C ASP A 29 7.24 1.40 -1.79
N ILE A 30 8.24 2.17 -1.39
CA ILE A 30 8.06 3.49 -0.75
C ILE A 30 7.29 4.51 -1.61
N ASN A 31 7.24 4.35 -2.92
CA ASN A 31 6.48 5.21 -3.82
C ASN A 31 5.04 4.72 -4.06
N GLY A 32 4.65 3.62 -3.40
CA GLY A 32 3.33 3.04 -3.51
C GLY A 32 3.13 2.17 -4.76
N TYR A 33 4.18 1.77 -5.48
CA TYR A 33 4.04 0.84 -6.60
C TYR A 33 4.13 -0.62 -6.13
N PRO A 34 3.28 -1.51 -6.69
CA PRO A 34 3.33 -2.92 -6.36
C PRO A 34 4.67 -3.54 -6.77
N LEU A 35 5.25 -4.29 -5.83
CA LEU A 35 6.47 -5.06 -6.03
C LEU A 35 6.15 -6.35 -6.79
N LYS A 36 6.98 -6.67 -7.77
CA LYS A 36 6.89 -7.94 -8.51
C LYS A 36 7.60 -9.03 -7.72
N LEU A 37 6.90 -10.13 -7.50
CA LEU A 37 7.44 -11.34 -6.89
C LEU A 37 8.02 -12.29 -7.96
N PRO A 38 9.08 -13.04 -7.67
CA PRO A 38 9.90 -12.95 -6.44
C PRO A 38 10.70 -11.65 -6.38
N LEU A 39 10.93 -11.15 -5.17
CA LEU A 39 11.74 -9.96 -4.93
C LEU A 39 13.20 -10.24 -5.28
N LYS A 40 13.88 -9.24 -5.86
CA LYS A 40 15.32 -9.39 -6.20
C LYS A 40 16.23 -9.45 -4.98
N THR A 41 15.79 -8.90 -3.85
CA THR A 41 16.54 -8.83 -2.59
C THR A 41 15.59 -8.56 -1.43
N ASN A 42 15.92 -9.06 -0.25
CA ASN A 42 15.26 -8.72 1.01
C ASN A 42 15.83 -7.44 1.66
N LYS A 43 16.85 -6.82 1.05
CA LYS A 43 17.44 -5.55 1.49
C LYS A 43 16.80 -4.37 0.78
N MET A 44 15.50 -4.19 0.97
CA MET A 44 14.76 -3.06 0.43
C MET A 44 13.68 -2.59 1.39
N ILE A 45 13.20 -1.36 1.19
CA ILE A 45 12.04 -0.84 1.90
C ILE A 45 10.81 -1.32 1.15
N ALA A 46 10.02 -2.14 1.82
CA ALA A 46 8.77 -2.67 1.29
C ALA A 46 7.71 -2.61 2.38
N TYR A 47 6.49 -2.32 1.95
CA TYR A 47 5.32 -2.25 2.81
C TYR A 47 4.30 -3.25 2.31
N HIS A 48 3.54 -3.85 3.22
CA HIS A 48 2.36 -4.61 2.85
C HIS A 48 1.10 -3.84 3.25
N ILE A 49 0.03 -4.05 2.48
CA ILE A 49 -1.28 -3.48 2.81
C ILE A 49 -1.89 -4.31 3.94
N ALA A 50 -1.78 -3.81 5.17
CA ALA A 50 -2.35 -4.43 6.36
C ALA A 50 -3.87 -4.22 6.45
N GLY A 51 -4.35 -3.08 5.95
CA GLY A 51 -5.75 -2.69 6.06
C GLY A 51 -6.23 -1.86 4.88
N LYS A 52 -7.55 -1.88 4.68
CA LYS A 52 -8.25 -1.07 3.69
C LYS A 52 -9.51 -0.50 4.31
N ARG A 53 -9.71 0.81 4.17
CA ARG A 53 -10.92 1.52 4.57
C ARG A 53 -11.45 2.33 3.40
N THR A 54 -12.70 2.09 3.02
CA THR A 54 -13.36 2.84 1.94
C THR A 54 -14.46 3.69 2.55
N GLN A 55 -14.54 4.96 2.12
CA GLN A 55 -15.55 5.91 2.56
C GLN A 55 -16.14 6.57 1.31
N GLU A 56 -17.46 6.69 1.29
CA GLU A 56 -18.16 7.42 0.23
C GLU A 56 -18.73 8.71 0.84
N GLU A 57 -18.34 9.86 0.27
CA GLU A 57 -18.86 11.16 0.65
C GLU A 57 -19.21 11.98 -0.60
N ARG A 58 -20.48 12.41 -0.69
CA ARG A 58 -20.98 13.31 -1.73
C ARG A 58 -20.64 12.88 -3.17
N GLY A 59 -20.59 11.59 -3.45
CA GLY A 59 -20.26 11.04 -4.77
C GLY A 59 -18.77 10.89 -5.06
N VAL A 60 -17.92 11.02 -4.05
CA VAL A 60 -16.50 10.69 -4.07
C VAL A 60 -16.27 9.45 -3.22
N ILE A 61 -15.61 8.44 -3.77
CA ILE A 61 -15.22 7.22 -3.07
C ILE A 61 -13.73 7.33 -2.75
N THR A 62 -13.43 7.59 -1.48
CA THR A 62 -12.07 7.69 -0.98
C THR A 62 -11.69 6.38 -0.32
N THR A 63 -10.62 5.75 -0.79
CA THR A 63 -10.07 4.52 -0.22
C THR A 63 -8.74 4.84 0.45
N ARG A 64 -8.62 4.53 1.74
CA ARG A 64 -7.39 4.65 2.52
C ARG A 64 -6.83 3.26 2.80
N TYR A 65 -5.56 3.06 2.52
CA TYR A 65 -4.82 1.83 2.75
C TYR A 65 -3.84 2.03 3.89
N MET A 66 -3.84 1.13 4.86
CA MET A 66 -2.91 1.17 6.00
C MET A 66 -1.71 0.30 5.67
N LEU A 67 -0.53 0.89 5.74
CA LEU A 67 0.73 0.22 5.44
C LEU A 67 1.41 -0.26 6.71
N GLU A 68 1.95 -1.46 6.65
CA GLU A 68 2.90 -1.98 7.64
C GLU A 68 4.21 -2.30 6.95
N GLN A 69 5.32 -1.79 7.50
CA GLN A 69 6.65 -2.03 6.95
C GLN A 69 7.09 -3.46 7.26
N LEU A 70 7.53 -4.17 6.22
CA LEU A 70 8.12 -5.49 6.39
C LEU A 70 9.61 -5.38 6.70
N ASN A 71 10.06 -6.22 7.62
CA ASN A 71 11.47 -6.34 7.96
C ASN A 71 12.20 -7.29 6.99
N ALA A 72 13.53 -7.22 6.99
CA ALA A 72 14.35 -8.05 6.10
C ALA A 72 14.16 -9.57 6.28
N PHE A 73 13.69 -10.01 7.45
CA PHE A 73 13.36 -11.42 7.71
C PHE A 73 12.05 -11.83 7.06
N GLU A 74 11.01 -10.99 7.14
CA GLU A 74 9.71 -11.26 6.51
C GLU A 74 9.84 -11.21 4.98
N LEU A 75 10.68 -10.31 4.47
CA LEU A 75 10.97 -10.24 3.03
C LEU A 75 11.70 -11.48 2.48
N LEU A 76 12.33 -12.31 3.31
CA LEU A 76 12.95 -13.57 2.85
C LEU A 76 11.93 -14.56 2.32
N GLU A 77 10.68 -14.50 2.77
CA GLU A 77 9.61 -15.39 2.29
C GLU A 77 9.22 -15.09 0.83
N TYR A 78 9.67 -13.96 0.29
CA TYR A 78 9.29 -13.43 -1.01
C TYR A 78 10.44 -13.37 -2.03
N VAL A 79 11.66 -13.78 -1.66
CA VAL A 79 12.87 -13.80 -2.52
C VAL A 79 13.08 -15.16 -3.17
#